data_AF-W8R676-F1
#
_entry.id   AF-W8R676-F1
#
_cell.length_a   1.000
_cell.length_b   1.000
_cell.length_c   1.000
_cell.angle_alpha   90.00
_cell.angle_beta   90.00
_cell.angle_gamma   90.00
#
_symmetry.space_group_name_H-M   'P 1'
#
loop_
_entity.id
_entity.type
_entity.pdbx_description
1 polymer ?
#
loop_
_entity_poly.entity_id
_entity_poly.type
_entity_poly.pdbx_seq_one_letter_code
_entity_poly.pdbx_strand_id
1 'polypeptide(L)'
;MTPSELLLEGVELMLFGLGSVFLFLVLLIICIRLMSFMIGRFGSAPTPQPASIKSTAVTAEMDADVLAAIQAAIHQHRARRG
;
A
#
# COMPACT_ATOMS: atom_id res chain seq x y z
N MET A 1 1.57 -20.13 52.06
CA MET A 1 1.58 -19.31 50.84
C MET A 1 1.15 -17.92 51.26
N THR A 2 2.07 -16.96 51.28
CA THR A 2 1.69 -15.58 51.64
C THR A 2 0.95 -14.94 50.46
N PRO A 3 0.06 -13.96 50.65
CA PRO A 3 -0.66 -13.30 49.55
C PRO A 3 0.28 -12.78 48.45
N SER A 4 1.48 -12.34 48.83
CA SER A 4 2.52 -11.89 47.92
C SER A 4 3.02 -12.99 46.98
N GLU A 5 3.10 -14.25 47.44
CA GLU A 5 3.49 -15.37 46.59
C GLU A 5 2.42 -15.69 45.53
N LEU A 6 1.14 -15.66 45.92
CA LEU A 6 0.03 -15.89 44.98
C LEU A 6 -0.04 -14.82 43.88
N LEU A 7 0.28 -13.57 44.23
CA LEU A 7 0.36 -12.49 43.24
C LEU A 7 1.55 -12.67 42.30
N LEU A 8 2.70 -13.10 42.81
CA LEU A 8 3.88 -13.39 41.98
C LEU A 8 3.61 -14.54 41.00
N GLU A 9 2.98 -15.60 41.48
CA GLU A 9 2.60 -16.75 40.65
C GLU A 9 1.57 -16.36 39.58
N GLY A 10 0.60 -15.51 39.92
CA GLY A 10 -0.35 -14.95 38.95
C GLY A 10 0.33 -14.11 37.85
N VAL A 11 1.36 -13.33 38.21
CA VAL A 11 2.16 -12.56 37.25
C VAL A 11 3.00 -13.46 36.35
N GLU A 12 3.61 -14.52 36.89
CA GLU A 12 4.32 -15.52 36.08
C GLU A 12 3.39 -16.20 35.08
N LEU A 13 2.19 -16.61 35.52
CA LEU A 13 1.18 -17.19 34.64
C LEU A 13 0.72 -16.21 33.56
N MET A 14 0.55 -14.92 33.89
CA MET A 14 0.18 -13.90 32.92
C MET A 14 1.30 -13.68 31.88
N LEU A 15 2.56 -13.60 32.32
CA LEU A 15 3.72 -13.49 31.44
C LEU A 15 3.83 -14.69 30.50
N PHE A 16 3.59 -15.91 31.02
CA PHE A 16 3.62 -17.12 30.21
C PHE A 16 2.45 -17.16 29.21
N GLY A 17 1.24 -16.87 29.66
CA GLY A 17 0.05 -16.82 28.81
C GLY A 17 0.17 -15.78 27.71
N LEU A 18 0.45 -14.53 28.08
CA LEU A 18 0.64 -13.42 27.14
C LEU A 18 1.82 -13.68 26.20
N GLY A 19 2.93 -14.19 26.72
CA GLY A 19 4.15 -14.49 25.95
C GLY A 19 3.92 -15.60 24.92
N SER A 20 3.24 -16.68 25.30
CA SER A 20 2.94 -17.79 24.37
C SER A 20 2.03 -17.34 23.22
N VAL A 21 0.98 -16.57 23.53
CA VAL A 21 0.06 -16.04 22.52
C VAL A 21 0.78 -15.05 21.62
N PHE A 22 1.57 -14.13 22.19
CA PHE A 22 2.38 -13.19 21.42
C PHE A 22 3.33 -13.91 20.47
N LEU A 23 4.06 -14.92 20.96
CA LEU A 23 4.99 -15.70 20.15
C LEU A 23 4.26 -16.45 19.02
N PHE A 24 3.09 -17.01 19.32
CA PHE A 24 2.25 -17.67 18.33
C PHE A 24 1.78 -16.70 17.23
N LEU A 25 1.31 -15.50 17.60
CA LEU A 25 0.90 -14.48 16.65
C LEU A 25 2.07 -13.99 15.78
N VAL A 26 3.25 -13.77 16.37
CA VAL A 26 4.48 -13.42 15.63
C VAL A 26 4.84 -14.52 14.63
N LEU A 27 4.81 -15.77 15.05
CA LEU A 27 5.06 -16.92 14.18
C LEU A 27 4.04 -16.98 13.04
N LEU A 28 2.77 -16.74 13.33
CA LEU A 28 1.70 -16.70 12.32
C LEU A 28 1.92 -15.56 11.32
N ILE A 29 2.31 -14.37 11.78
CA ILE A 29 2.68 -13.25 10.90
C ILE A 29 3.85 -13.64 10.00
N ILE A 30 4.90 -14.28 10.53
CA ILE A 30 6.03 -14.75 9.74
C ILE A 30 5.58 -15.75 8.68
N CYS A 31 4.71 -16.71 9.02
CA CYS A 31 4.15 -17.65 8.07
C CYS A 31 3.36 -16.96 6.95
N ILE A 32 2.51 -15.99 7.27
CA ILE A 32 1.77 -15.21 6.27
C ILE A 32 2.73 -14.42 5.38
N ARG A 33 3.76 -13.79 5.95
CA ARG A 33 4.78 -13.06 5.19
C ARG A 33 5.58 -13.99 4.29
N LEU A 34 5.92 -15.18 4.76
CA LEU A 34 6.60 -16.19 3.96
C LEU A 34 5.72 -16.65 2.81
N MET A 35 4.44 -16.91 3.06
CA MET A 35 3.48 -17.24 2.01
C MET A 35 3.37 -16.10 1.00
N SER A 36 3.24 -14.85 1.45
CA SER A 36 3.19 -13.66 0.58
C SER A 36 4.48 -13.49 -0.24
N PHE A 37 5.65 -13.73 0.37
CA PHE A 37 6.94 -13.70 -0.31
C PHE A 37 7.07 -14.82 -1.35
N MET A 38 6.66 -16.04 -1.01
CA MET A 38 6.65 -17.17 -1.94
C MET A 38 5.69 -16.92 -3.09
N ILE A 39 4.49 -16.39 -2.83
CA ILE A 39 3.54 -15.99 -3.87
C ILE A 39 4.14 -14.91 -4.77
N GLY A 40 4.79 -13.87 -4.21
CA GLY A 40 5.40 -12.80 -5.01
C GLY A 40 6.65 -13.23 -5.77
N ARG A 41 7.36 -14.27 -5.30
CA ARG A 41 8.58 -14.78 -5.93
C ARG A 41 8.31 -15.88 -6.97
N PHE A 42 7.35 -16.77 -6.72
CA PHE A 42 7.03 -17.90 -7.59
C PHE A 42 5.81 -17.64 -8.48
N GLY A 43 4.91 -16.76 -8.05
CA GLY A 43 3.86 -16.21 -8.88
C GLY A 43 4.40 -15.07 -9.73
N SER A 44 4.97 -15.38 -10.89
CA SER A 44 5.00 -14.45 -12.04
C SER A 44 3.58 -14.21 -12.58
N ALA A 45 2.58 -14.13 -11.70
CA ALA A 45 1.30 -13.56 -12.04
C ALA A 45 1.54 -12.06 -12.08
N PRO A 46 1.31 -11.39 -13.23
CA PRO A 46 1.16 -9.95 -13.22
C PRO A 46 0.09 -9.68 -12.18
N THR A 47 0.48 -9.11 -11.03
CA THR A 47 -0.48 -8.40 -10.21
C THR A 47 -1.23 -7.52 -11.20
N PRO A 48 -2.57 -7.58 -11.32
CA PRO A 48 -3.26 -6.46 -11.88
C PRO A 48 -2.83 -5.31 -10.96
N GLN A 49 -1.84 -4.55 -11.42
CA GLN A 49 -1.52 -3.25 -10.90
C GLN A 49 -2.91 -2.64 -10.72
N PRO A 50 -3.34 -2.26 -9.50
CA PRO A 50 -4.65 -1.63 -9.34
C PRO A 50 -4.61 -0.53 -10.36
N ALA A 51 -5.41 -0.66 -11.43
CA ALA A 51 -5.08 -0.05 -12.71
C ALA A 51 -4.66 1.36 -12.36
N SER A 52 -3.35 1.64 -12.46
CA SER A 52 -2.93 3.02 -12.39
C SER A 52 -3.65 3.50 -13.61
N ILE A 53 -4.79 4.15 -13.38
CA ILE A 53 -5.64 4.65 -14.42
C ILE A 53 -4.61 5.32 -15.29
N LYS A 54 -4.53 4.88 -16.54
CA LYS A 54 -3.64 5.46 -17.54
C LYS A 54 -4.18 6.87 -17.86
N SER A 55 -4.49 7.64 -16.82
CA SER A 55 -4.79 9.04 -16.80
C SER A 55 -3.56 9.80 -17.23
N THR A 56 -2.35 9.23 -17.22
CA THR A 56 -1.21 9.96 -17.76
C THR A 56 -1.27 10.07 -19.30
N ALA A 57 -1.84 9.09 -20.01
CA ALA A 57 -1.98 9.19 -21.47
C ALA A 57 -3.16 10.07 -21.86
N VAL A 58 -4.32 9.90 -21.21
CA VAL A 58 -5.49 10.75 -21.46
C VAL A 58 -5.24 12.19 -21.00
N THR A 59 -4.59 12.41 -19.86
CA THR A 59 -4.22 13.76 -19.42
C THR A 59 -3.14 14.36 -20.32
N ALA A 60 -2.13 13.61 -20.76
CA ALA A 60 -1.12 14.14 -21.70
C ALA A 60 -1.72 14.47 -23.08
N GLU A 61 -2.66 13.67 -23.56
CA GLU A 61 -3.37 13.92 -24.83
C GLU A 61 -4.34 15.11 -24.70
N MET A 62 -5.06 15.21 -23.57
CA MET A 62 -5.87 16.39 -23.24
C MET A 62 -5.01 17.66 -23.11
N ASP A 63 -3.84 17.58 -22.46
CA ASP A 63 -2.92 18.72 -22.32
C ASP A 63 -2.36 19.16 -23.68
N ALA A 64 -2.08 18.20 -24.58
CA ALA A 64 -1.64 18.49 -25.95
C ALA A 64 -2.76 19.17 -26.77
N ASP A 65 -3.99 18.70 -26.66
CA ASP A 65 -5.16 19.32 -27.32
C ASP A 65 -5.45 20.72 -26.76
N VAL A 66 -5.34 20.92 -25.45
CA VAL A 66 -5.51 22.25 -24.83
C VAL A 66 -4.41 23.20 -25.30
N LEU A 67 -3.16 22.77 -25.35
CA LEU A 67 -2.06 23.58 -25.90
C LEU A 67 -2.28 23.94 -27.38
N ALA A 68 -2.72 22.99 -28.20
CA ALA A 68 -3.04 23.24 -29.61
C ALA A 68 -4.19 24.24 -29.77
N ALA A 69 -5.26 24.12 -28.96
CA ALA A 69 -6.38 25.05 -28.95
C ALA A 69 -5.95 26.48 -28.54
N ILE A 70 -5.11 26.61 -27.52
CA ILE A 70 -4.56 27.90 -27.09
C ILE A 70 -3.69 28.52 -28.20
N GLN A 71 -2.83 27.73 -28.85
CA GLN A 71 -2.01 28.21 -29.96
C GLN A 71 -2.86 28.68 -31.15
N ALA A 72 -3.90 27.92 -31.52
CA ALA A 72 -4.83 28.30 -32.57
C ALA A 72 -5.59 29.59 -32.24
N ALA A 73 -6.03 29.74 -30.98
CA ALA A 73 -6.68 30.95 -30.51
C ALA A 73 -5.75 32.18 -30.56
N ILE A 74 -4.49 32.05 -30.12
CA ILE A 74 -3.49 33.12 -30.20
C ILE A 74 -3.20 33.49 -31.66
N HIS A 75 -3.04 32.50 -32.54
CA HIS A 75 -2.80 32.73 -33.95
C HIS A 75 -3.97 33.48 -34.61
N GLN A 76 -5.20 33.05 -34.33
CA GLN A 76 -6.40 33.70 -34.82
C GLN A 76 -6.54 35.13 -34.26
N HIS A 77 -6.22 35.35 -33.00
CA HIS A 77 -6.26 36.66 -32.37
C HIS A 77 -5.24 37.62 -32.98
N ARG A 78 -4.01 37.14 -33.23
CA ARG A 78 -2.96 37.92 -33.90
C ARG A 78 -3.32 38.22 -35.35
N ALA A 79 -3.90 37.27 -36.07
CA ALA A 79 -4.38 37.46 -37.43
C ALA A 79 -5.59 38.42 -37.53
N ARG A 80 -6.36 38.59 -36.44
CA ARG A 80 -7.47 39.56 -36.36
C ARG A 80 -7.05 40.94 -35.84
N ARG A 81 -5.88 41.06 -35.20
CA ARG A 81 -5.36 42.31 -34.61
C ARG A 81 -4.18 42.92 -35.37
N GLY A 82 -3.71 42.28 -36.43
CA GLY A 82 -2.89 42.89 -37.49
C GLY A 82 -3.76 43.20 -38.69
#